data_AF-A0A4X1V3G8-F1
#
_entry.id   AF-A0A4X1V3G8-F1
#
_cell.length_a   1.000
_cell.length_b   1.000
_cell.length_c   1.000
_cell.angle_alpha   90.00
_cell.angle_beta   90.00
_cell.angle_gamma   90.00
#
_symmetry.space_group_name_H-M   'P 1'
#
loop_
_entity.id
_entity.type
_entity.pdbx_description
1 polymer ?
#
loop_
_entity_poly.entity_id
_entity_poly.type
_entity_poly.pdbx_seq_one_letter_code
_entity_poly.pdbx_strand_id
1 'polypeptide(L)'
;SASVPQRDLEQKFLQNISGAEKYFIGLLYQPAEKMWRWINNSVFNGSVISHSHNFNCVTIGLTKTFDAASCDVNYRSICEKSAQ
;
A
#
# COMPACT_ATOMS: atom_id res chain seq x y z
N SER A 1 5.69 -12.16 13.29
CA SER A 1 5.68 -12.58 11.88
C SER A 1 4.27 -12.99 11.50
N ALA A 2 3.53 -12.17 10.75
CA ALA A 2 2.19 -12.55 10.30
C ALA A 2 2.31 -13.69 9.27
N SER A 3 1.54 -14.77 9.45
CA SER A 3 1.52 -15.90 8.54
C SER A 3 0.92 -15.47 7.19
N VAL A 4 1.39 -16.06 6.09
CA VAL A 4 0.94 -15.74 4.71
C VAL A 4 -0.59 -15.66 4.56
N PRO A 5 -1.41 -16.53 5.18
CA PRO A 5 -2.88 -16.44 5.09
C PRO A 5 -3.47 -15.15 5.69
N GLN A 6 -2.81 -14.55 6.69
CA GLN A 6 -3.29 -13.35 7.36
C GLN A 6 -3.17 -12.12 6.45
N ARG A 7 -2.08 -12.02 5.68
CA ARG A 7 -1.84 -10.91 4.74
C ARG A 7 -2.79 -10.93 3.55
N ASP A 8 -3.13 -12.11 3.03
CA ASP A 8 -4.09 -12.24 1.93
C ASP A 8 -5.52 -11.87 2.34
N LEU A 9 -5.91 -12.26 3.56
CA LEU A 9 -7.21 -11.89 4.13
C LEU A 9 -7.28 -10.40 4.42
N GLU A 10 -6.20 -9.83 4.95
CA GLU A 10 -6.10 -8.39 5.20
C GLU A 10 -6.20 -7.59 3.90
N GLN A 11 -5.48 -7.98 2.84
CA GLN A 11 -5.58 -7.31 1.55
C GLN A 11 -7.01 -7.38 0.98
N LYS A 12 -7.67 -8.55 1.04
CA LYS A 12 -9.06 -8.69 0.60
C LYS A 12 -10.03 -7.86 1.43
N PHE A 13 -9.82 -7.81 2.75
CA PHE A 13 -10.62 -6.98 3.65
C PHE A 13 -10.49 -5.51 3.29
N LEU A 14 -9.25 -5.02 3.14
CA LEU A 14 -8.97 -3.64 2.75
C LEU A 14 -9.62 -3.28 1.41
N GLN A 15 -9.51 -4.15 0.41
CA GLN A 15 -10.15 -3.96 -0.90
C GLN A 15 -11.69 -3.88 -0.79
N ASN A 16 -12.28 -4.74 0.04
CA ASN A 16 -13.74 -4.75 0.23
C ASN A 16 -14.24 -3.48 0.92
N ILE A 17 -13.50 -2.90 1.86
CA ILE A 17 -13.92 -1.68 2.58
C ILE A 17 -13.62 -0.39 1.81
N SER A 18 -12.62 -0.39 0.92
CA SER A 18 -12.20 0.82 0.19
C SER A 18 -13.17 1.25 -0.93
N GLY A 19 -14.08 0.37 -1.37
CA GLY A 19 -15.09 0.70 -2.38
C GLY A 19 -14.50 1.29 -3.67
N ALA A 20 -14.97 2.47 -4.07
CA ALA A 20 -14.56 3.16 -5.30
C ALA A 20 -13.53 4.30 -5.08
N GLU A 21 -13.09 4.55 -3.85
CA GLU A 21 -12.11 5.60 -3.54
C GLU A 21 -10.68 5.05 -3.47
N LYS A 22 -9.70 5.93 -3.65
CA LYS A 22 -8.27 5.61 -3.45
C LYS A 22 -7.85 5.96 -2.04
N TYR A 23 -7.14 5.03 -1.41
CA TYR A 23 -6.60 5.21 -0.06
C TYR A 23 -5.10 5.00 -0.06
N PHE A 24 -4.36 5.93 0.51
CA PHE A 24 -2.97 5.70 0.88
C PHE A 24 -2.87 4.61 1.94
N ILE A 25 -1.82 3.82 1.81
CA ILE A 25 -1.36 2.84 2.79
C ILE A 25 0.09 3.15 3.16
N GLY A 26 0.57 2.55 4.25
CA GLY A 26 1.95 2.72 4.72
C GLY A 26 3.00 1.98 3.89
N LEU A 27 3.00 2.13 2.57
CA LEU A 27 3.96 1.54 1.63
C LEU A 27 4.62 2.64 0.79
N LEU A 28 5.95 2.70 0.84
CA LEU A 28 6.75 3.79 0.26
C LEU A 28 7.88 3.23 -0.62
N TYR A 29 8.15 3.89 -1.74
CA TYR A 29 9.33 3.61 -2.54
C TYR A 29 10.56 4.20 -1.87
N GLN A 30 11.65 3.44 -1.81
CA GLN A 30 12.94 3.88 -1.30
C GLN A 30 13.89 4.08 -2.49
N PRO A 31 14.12 5.31 -2.97
CA PRO A 31 14.92 5.55 -4.18
C PRO A 31 16.37 5.07 -4.05
N ALA A 32 16.96 5.18 -2.85
CA ALA A 32 18.32 4.75 -2.58
C ALA A 32 18.52 3.22 -2.73
N GLU A 33 17.49 2.46 -2.35
CA GLU A 33 17.51 1.00 -2.38
C GLU A 33 16.78 0.41 -3.59
N LYS A 34 16.13 1.28 -4.38
CA LYS A 34 15.30 0.94 -5.55
C LYS A 34 14.22 -0.10 -5.26
N MET A 35 13.63 -0.06 -4.06
CA MET A 35 12.64 -1.06 -3.62
C MET A 35 11.52 -0.44 -2.81
N TRP A 36 10.40 -1.16 -2.70
CA TRP A 36 9.26 -0.78 -1.87
C TRP A 36 9.41 -1.35 -0.46
N ARG A 37 9.15 -0.51 0.55
CA ARG A 37 9.15 -0.90 1.96
C ARG A 37 7.90 -0.41 2.67
N TRP A 38 7.41 -1.23 3.58
CA TRP A 38 6.40 -0.80 4.54
C TRP A 38 7.01 0.23 5.50
N ILE A 39 6.17 1.05 6.12
CA ILE A 39 6.58 2.06 7.11
C ILE A 39 7.32 1.49 8.33
N ASN A 40 7.25 0.17 8.56
CA ASN A 40 8.01 -0.55 9.59
C ASN A 40 9.37 -1.08 9.08
N ASN A 41 9.85 -0.58 7.95
CA ASN A 41 11.07 -0.98 7.22
C ASN A 41 11.07 -2.41 6.66
N SER A 42 10.01 -3.20 6.79
CA SER A 42 9.96 -4.53 6.16
C SER A 42 9.83 -4.43 4.63
N VAL A 43 10.44 -5.39 3.93
CA VAL A 43 10.45 -5.44 2.47
C VAL A 43 9.07 -5.83 1.94
N PHE A 44 8.59 -5.10 0.94
CA PHE A 44 7.39 -5.49 0.20
C PHE A 44 7.73 -6.50 -0.89
N ASN A 45 7.02 -7.64 -0.87
CA ASN A 45 7.23 -8.75 -1.80
C ASN A 45 6.14 -8.84 -2.89
N GLY A 46 5.27 -7.84 -3.02
CA GLY A 46 4.23 -7.81 -4.03
C GLY A 46 4.64 -7.01 -5.28
N SER A 47 3.68 -6.81 -6.18
CA SER A 47 3.85 -5.95 -7.36
C SER A 47 3.08 -4.64 -7.18
N VAL A 48 3.76 -3.53 -7.44
CA VAL A 48 3.13 -2.21 -7.60
C VAL A 48 2.97 -1.97 -9.10
N ILE A 49 1.92 -1.27 -9.54
CA ILE A 49 1.66 -0.95 -10.95
C ILE A 49 1.63 0.58 -11.13
N SER A 50 1.57 1.04 -12.38
CA SER A 50 1.50 2.47 -12.74
C SER A 50 2.72 3.27 -12.28
N HIS A 51 3.91 2.69 -12.37
CA HIS A 51 5.16 3.33 -11.96
C HIS A 51 5.45 4.57 -12.81
N SER A 52 5.78 5.66 -12.12
CA SER A 52 6.29 6.90 -12.71
C SER A 52 7.46 7.38 -11.86
N HIS A 53 8.40 8.12 -12.45
CA HIS A 53 9.65 8.56 -11.81
C HIS A 53 9.48 9.31 -10.48
N ASN A 54 8.29 9.87 -10.23
CA ASN A 54 8.00 10.68 -9.04
C ASN A 54 6.93 10.05 -8.13
N PHE A 55 6.54 8.80 -8.38
CA PHE A 55 5.48 8.14 -7.60
C PHE A 55 6.11 7.28 -6.51
N ASN A 56 6.29 7.89 -5.34
CA ASN A 56 6.94 7.25 -4.19
C ASN A 56 5.95 6.73 -3.13
N CYS A 57 4.64 6.92 -3.33
CA CYS A 57 3.59 6.46 -2.43
C CYS A 57 2.70 5.43 -3.13
N VAL A 58 1.92 4.67 -2.37
CA VAL A 58 1.00 3.65 -2.90
C VAL A 58 -0.43 3.89 -2.46
N THR A 59 -1.36 3.71 -3.39
CA THR A 59 -2.80 3.66 -3.12
C THR A 59 -3.40 2.30 -3.42
N ILE A 60 -4.49 1.96 -2.72
CA ILE A 60 -5.37 0.83 -3.01
C ILE A 60 -6.83 1.30 -3.13
N GLY A 61 -7.70 0.44 -3.65
CA GLY A 61 -9.16 0.58 -3.53
C GLY A 61 -9.90 0.54 -4.87
N LEU A 62 -9.92 1.67 -5.58
CA LEU A 62 -10.52 1.78 -6.93
C LEU A 62 -10.13 0.61 -7.85
N THR A 63 -8.90 0.12 -7.72
CA THR A 63 -8.39 -1.07 -8.38
C THR A 63 -8.11 -2.18 -7.35
N LYS A 64 -8.03 -3.43 -7.82
CA LYS A 64 -7.61 -4.57 -6.97
C LYS A 64 -6.09 -4.68 -6.82
N THR A 65 -5.37 -3.60 -7.11
CA THR A 65 -3.91 -3.58 -7.26
C THR A 65 -3.28 -2.55 -6.32
N PHE A 66 -1.97 -2.66 -6.13
CA PHE A 66 -1.18 -1.62 -5.48
C PHE A 66 -0.75 -0.63 -6.55
N ASP A 67 -1.28 0.58 -6.50
CA ASP A 67 -1.03 1.59 -7.54
C ASP A 67 -0.06 2.64 -7.03
N ALA A 68 1.07 2.83 -7.74
CA ALA A 68 1.97 3.92 -7.45
C ALA A 68 1.26 5.26 -7.66
N ALA A 69 1.52 6.20 -6.75
CA ALA A 69 0.92 7.52 -6.72
C ALA A 69 1.95 8.57 -6.29
N SER A 70 1.74 9.81 -6.74
CA SER A 70 2.43 10.96 -6.15
C SER A 70 2.00 11.12 -4.69
N CYS A 71 2.97 11.34 -3.81
CA CYS A 71 2.75 11.59 -2.39
C CYS A 71 2.10 12.95 -2.12
N ASP A 72 2.14 13.87 -3.08
CA ASP A 72 1.63 15.24 -2.95
C ASP A 72 0.12 15.33 -3.24
N VAL A 73 -0.48 14.26 -3.75
CA VAL A 73 -1.92 14.18 -4.00
C VAL A 73 -2.66 13.95 -2.69
N ASN A 74 -3.77 14.64 -2.49
CA ASN A 74 -4.58 14.49 -1.29
C ASN A 74 -5.59 13.33 -1.44
N TYR A 75 -5.18 12.11 -1.09
CA TYR A 75 -6.08 10.97 -0.92
C TYR A 75 -6.32 10.68 0.56
N ARG A 76 -7.43 9.98 0.86
CA ARG A 76 -7.68 9.46 2.22
C ARG A 76 -6.61 8.42 2.59
N SER A 77 -6.47 8.12 3.88
CA SER A 77 -5.48 7.14 4.37
C SER A 77 -6.15 6.07 5.21
N ILE A 78 -5.61 4.85 5.15
CA ILE A 78 -5.98 3.77 6.06
C ILE A 78 -4.86 3.61 7.09
N CYS A 79 -5.22 3.67 8.36
CA CYS A 79 -4.31 3.47 9.48
C CYS A 79 -4.57 2.11 10.13
N GLU A 80 -3.50 1.42 10.55
CA GLU A 80 -3.57 0.14 11.25
C GLU A 80 -3.05 0.30 12.68
N LYS A 81 -3.67 -0.39 13.63
CA LYS A 81 -3.14 -0.62 14.97
C LYS A 81 -3.54 -2.02 15.44
N SER A 82 -2.80 -2.59 16.38
CA SER A 82 -3.19 -3.85 17.01
C SER A 82 -4.53 -3.71 17.74
N ALA A 83 -5.43 -4.68 17.55
CA ALA A 83 -6.63 -4.81 18.37
C ALA A 83 -6.21 -5.25 19.78
N GLN A 84 -6.83 -4.65 20.79
CA GLN A 84 -6.51 -4.83 22.21
C GLN A 84 -7.54 -5.73 22.87
#